data_AF-A0A355IKL5-F1
#
_entry.id   AF-A0A355IKL5-F1
#
_cell.length_a   1.000
_cell.length_b   1.000
_cell.length_c   1.000
_cell.angle_alpha   90.00
_cell.angle_beta   90.00
_cell.angle_gamma   90.00
#
_symmetry.space_group_name_H-M   'P 1'
#
loop_
_entity.id
_entity.type
_entity.pdbx_description
1 polymer ?
#
loop_
_entity_poly.entity_id
_entity_poly.type
_entity_poly.pdbx_seq_one_letter_code
_entity_poly.pdbx_strand_id
1 'polypeptide(L)'
;MTTMDDKLVTVAIHTYDRAIIIKGILETEGIEVCLHNVNLIQPVISAGVRVRIKEADLPAALKILENLNFPDETAEPETPISPYVLVPVDFSAYSLKAARMAIKFAADLKAGVTLLHTYYSPIYAGGLPISDAFVFDEHNEQAMHKQIEQMHKQMEALETQLKADMAENTLPPVELTIKFREGVPEEQILTYS
;
A
#
# COMPACT_ATOMS: atom_id res chain seq x y z
N MET A 1 4.26 9.91 -46.34
CA MET A 1 4.84 10.35 -45.05
C MET A 1 4.12 9.57 -43.98
N THR A 2 4.74 8.48 -43.51
CA THR A 2 4.13 7.51 -42.60
C THR A 2 4.32 8.02 -41.17
N THR A 3 3.23 8.39 -40.52
CA THR A 3 3.18 8.89 -39.14
C THR A 3 3.56 7.76 -38.16
N MET A 4 4.83 7.72 -37.76
CA MET A 4 5.38 6.80 -36.75
C MET A 4 5.21 7.32 -35.31
N ASP A 5 4.44 8.40 -35.10
CA ASP A 5 4.39 9.15 -33.83
C ASP A 5 3.29 8.72 -32.83
N ASP A 6 2.39 7.81 -33.23
CA ASP A 6 1.24 7.41 -32.40
C ASP A 6 1.39 6.02 -31.74
N LYS A 7 2.57 5.40 -31.82
CA LYS A 7 2.78 4.08 -31.20
C LYS A 7 2.96 4.24 -29.69
N LEU A 8 1.94 3.81 -28.94
CA LEU A 8 1.98 3.79 -27.47
C LEU A 8 2.62 2.50 -26.93
N VAL A 9 3.65 2.65 -26.09
CA VAL A 9 4.35 1.56 -25.40
C VAL A 9 4.06 1.59 -23.91
N THR A 10 4.10 0.43 -23.24
CA THR A 10 3.95 0.35 -21.78
C THR A 10 5.31 0.58 -21.12
N VAL A 11 5.41 1.58 -20.26
CA VAL A 11 6.65 1.90 -19.53
C VAL A 11 6.66 1.28 -18.13
N ALA A 12 5.50 1.13 -17.49
CA ALA A 12 5.37 0.51 -16.17
C ALA A 12 4.01 -0.15 -15.99
N ILE A 13 3.93 -1.12 -15.08
CA ILE A 13 2.70 -1.73 -14.61
C ILE A 13 2.69 -1.63 -13.09
N HIS A 14 1.73 -0.88 -12.53
CA HIS A 14 1.64 -0.64 -11.09
C HIS A 14 0.18 -0.65 -10.61
N THR A 15 -0.04 -0.55 -9.30
CA THR A 15 -1.38 -0.26 -8.76
C THR A 15 -1.92 1.06 -9.32
N TYR A 16 -3.24 1.24 -9.29
CA TYR A 16 -3.87 2.45 -9.83
C TYR A 16 -3.32 3.72 -9.18
N ASP A 17 -3.22 3.76 -7.85
CA ASP A 17 -2.70 4.93 -7.12
C ASP A 17 -1.27 5.29 -7.53
N ARG A 18 -0.40 4.27 -7.65
CA ARG A 18 0.96 4.47 -8.15
C ARG A 18 0.97 4.91 -9.61
N ALA A 19 0.10 4.36 -10.46
CA ALA A 19 0.00 4.76 -11.86
C ALA A 19 -0.48 6.21 -12.02
N ILE A 20 -1.35 6.70 -11.13
CA ILE A 20 -1.76 8.12 -11.08
C ILE A 20 -0.59 9.01 -10.66
N ILE A 21 0.21 8.60 -9.68
CA ILE A 21 1.42 9.32 -9.27
C ILE A 21 2.43 9.38 -10.42
N ILE A 22 2.73 8.25 -11.06
CA ILE A 22 3.64 8.16 -12.21
C ILE A 22 3.13 9.04 -13.37
N LYS A 23 1.83 9.00 -13.65
CA LYS A 23 1.19 9.85 -14.66
C LYS A 23 1.46 11.32 -14.37
N GLY A 24 1.19 11.80 -13.16
CA GLY A 24 1.38 13.21 -12.81
C GLY A 24 2.84 13.66 -12.97
N ILE A 25 3.80 12.81 -12.60
CA ILE A 25 5.23 13.12 -12.69
C ILE A 25 5.70 13.19 -14.14
N LEU A 26 5.35 12.19 -14.95
CA LEU A 26 5.70 12.18 -16.37
C LEU A 26 5.03 13.33 -17.13
N GLU A 27 3.77 13.67 -16.82
CA GLU A 27 3.06 14.80 -17.43
C GLU A 27 3.66 16.16 -17.03
N THR A 28 4.22 16.28 -15.82
CA THR A 28 4.92 17.49 -15.36
C THR A 28 6.21 17.73 -16.15
N GLU A 29 6.87 16.65 -16.58
CA GLU A 29 8.04 16.67 -17.46
C GLU A 29 7.65 16.73 -18.96
N GLY A 30 6.37 16.94 -19.27
CA GLY A 30 5.86 17.12 -20.63
C GLY A 30 5.62 15.82 -21.41
N ILE A 31 5.64 14.66 -20.75
CA ILE A 31 5.39 13.35 -21.36
C ILE A 31 3.92 12.99 -21.21
N GLU A 32 3.24 12.79 -22.34
CA GLU A 32 1.82 12.40 -22.34
C GLU A 32 1.65 10.93 -21.93
N VAL A 33 0.80 10.69 -20.93
CA VAL A 33 0.59 9.35 -20.35
C VAL A 33 -0.87 8.91 -20.50
N CYS A 34 -1.06 7.72 -21.05
CA CYS A 34 -2.34 7.01 -21.11
C CYS A 34 -2.33 5.83 -20.14
N LEU A 35 -3.28 5.81 -19.20
CA LEU A 35 -3.47 4.69 -18.29
C LEU A 35 -4.40 3.65 -18.92
N HIS A 36 -4.00 2.39 -18.90
CA HIS A 36 -4.80 1.29 -19.43
C HIS A 36 -4.86 0.13 -18.44
N ASN A 37 -6.07 -0.18 -17.98
CA ASN A 37 -6.29 -1.29 -17.05
C ASN A 37 -5.96 -2.63 -17.73
N VAL A 38 -5.22 -3.51 -17.05
CA VAL A 38 -4.95 -4.85 -17.56
C VAL A 38 -6.17 -5.74 -17.30
N ASN A 39 -6.88 -6.13 -18.35
CA ASN A 39 -7.95 -7.13 -18.24
C ASN A 39 -7.35 -8.50 -17.88
N LEU A 40 -7.72 -9.02 -16.70
CA LEU A 40 -7.29 -10.32 -16.17
C LEU A 40 -8.19 -11.44 -16.72
N ILE A 41 -7.85 -12.02 -17.87
CA ILE A 41 -8.52 -13.24 -18.37
C ILE A 41 -8.00 -14.50 -17.63
N GLN A 42 -6.95 -14.38 -16.80
CA GLN A 42 -6.41 -15.46 -15.98
C GLN A 42 -6.00 -14.97 -14.58
N PRO A 43 -6.06 -15.82 -13.54
CA PRO A 43 -5.77 -15.44 -12.17
C PRO A 43 -4.25 -15.34 -11.97
N VAL A 44 -3.70 -14.17 -12.27
CA VAL A 44 -2.34 -13.77 -11.85
C VAL A 44 -2.42 -12.41 -11.17
N ILE A 45 -1.69 -12.35 -10.05
CA ILE A 45 -1.61 -11.35 -8.98
C ILE A 45 -1.61 -9.90 -9.48
N SER A 46 -2.49 -9.09 -8.88
CA SER A 46 -2.69 -7.64 -9.04
C SER A 46 -3.17 -7.16 -10.42
N ALA A 47 -4.34 -6.51 -10.46
CA ALA A 47 -4.79 -5.76 -11.64
C ALA A 47 -3.90 -4.53 -11.82
N GLY A 48 -2.79 -4.73 -12.54
CA GLY A 48 -1.88 -3.65 -12.87
C GLY A 48 -2.54 -2.66 -13.82
N VAL A 49 -2.26 -1.39 -13.64
CA VAL A 49 -2.53 -0.33 -14.61
C VAL A 49 -1.27 -0.15 -15.46
N ARG A 50 -1.40 -0.34 -16.76
CA ARG A 50 -0.33 -0.03 -17.72
C ARG A 50 -0.24 1.48 -17.84
N VAL A 51 0.91 2.01 -17.44
CA VAL A 51 1.32 3.37 -17.78
C VAL A 51 1.86 3.31 -19.20
N ARG A 52 1.17 3.95 -20.14
CA ARG A 52 1.57 3.97 -21.55
C ARG A 52 1.96 5.37 -22.00
N ILE A 53 3.03 5.45 -22.78
CA ILE A 53 3.59 6.69 -23.33
C ILE A 53 3.86 6.51 -24.81
N LYS A 54 4.12 7.59 -25.55
CA LYS A 54 4.59 7.49 -26.93
C LYS A 54 5.97 6.84 -26.94
N GLU A 55 6.22 5.99 -27.94
CA GLU A 55 7.50 5.30 -28.11
C GLU A 55 8.68 6.28 -28.21
N ALA A 56 8.45 7.47 -28.76
CA ALA A 56 9.44 8.55 -28.83
C ALA A 56 9.92 9.04 -27.45
N ASP A 57 9.05 9.02 -26.44
CA ASP A 57 9.33 9.53 -25.09
C ASP A 57 9.94 8.47 -24.17
N LEU A 58 10.09 7.23 -24.65
CA LEU A 58 10.55 6.09 -23.85
C LEU A 58 11.89 6.33 -23.15
N PRO A 59 12.95 6.85 -23.81
CA PRO A 59 14.23 7.09 -23.14
C PRO A 59 14.14 8.15 -22.03
N ALA A 60 13.31 9.18 -22.23
CA ALA A 60 13.11 10.25 -21.25
C ALA A 60 12.32 9.75 -20.05
N ALA A 61 11.23 9.01 -20.29
CA ALA A 61 10.40 8.44 -19.24
C ALA A 61 11.16 7.44 -18.37
N LEU A 62 12.00 6.57 -18.95
CA LEU A 62 12.82 5.63 -18.18
C LEU A 62 13.78 6.36 -17.23
N LYS A 63 14.44 7.42 -17.70
CA LYS A 63 15.34 8.23 -16.87
C LYS A 63 14.62 8.91 -15.70
N ILE A 64 13.37 9.33 -15.88
CA ILE A 64 12.55 9.91 -14.80
C ILE A 64 12.16 8.82 -13.80
N LEU A 65 11.71 7.66 -14.29
CA LEU A 65 11.31 6.51 -13.48
C LEU A 65 12.46 5.91 -12.67
N GLU A 66 13.68 5.87 -13.19
CA GLU A 66 14.86 5.39 -12.45
C GLU A 66 15.18 6.26 -11.21
N ASN A 67 14.77 7.54 -11.22
CA ASN A 67 14.95 8.46 -10.09
C ASN A 67 13.72 8.54 -9.19
N LEU A 68 12.68 7.74 -9.45
CA LEU A 68 11.47 7.70 -8.64
C LEU A 68 11.64 6.71 -7.49
N ASN A 69 11.78 7.25 -6.28
CA ASN A 69 11.74 6.46 -5.06
C ASN A 69 10.34 6.52 -4.47
N PHE A 70 9.56 5.45 -4.62
CA PHE A 70 8.34 5.30 -3.84
C PHE A 70 8.70 5.08 -2.37
N PRO A 71 7.99 5.70 -1.40
CA PRO A 71 8.26 5.54 0.04
C PRO A 71 8.25 4.08 0.52
N ASP A 72 7.56 3.20 -0.22
CA ASP A 72 7.48 1.76 0.06
C ASP A 72 8.60 0.92 -0.59
N GLU A 73 9.31 1.43 -1.59
CA GLU A 73 10.36 0.69 -2.31
C GLU A 73 11.75 0.90 -1.70
N THR A 74 11.94 1.90 -0.85
CA THR A 74 13.21 2.17 -0.16
C THR A 74 13.33 1.54 1.22
N ALA A 75 12.39 0.66 1.61
CA ALA A 75 12.44 -0.01 2.90
C ALA A 75 12.90 -1.47 2.80
N GLU A 76 14.05 -1.71 2.16
CA GLU A 76 14.98 -2.69 2.71
C GLU A 76 16.12 -1.94 3.38
N PRO A 77 15.98 -1.55 4.66
CA PRO A 77 17.18 -1.31 5.43
C PRO A 77 17.75 -2.69 5.79
N GLU A 78 18.93 -3.00 5.26
CA GLU A 78 19.86 -3.96 5.87
C GLU A 78 20.35 -3.44 7.25
N THR A 79 19.44 -2.99 8.10
CA THR A 79 19.70 -2.77 9.52
C THR A 79 19.71 -4.13 10.18
N PRO A 80 20.67 -4.41 11.11
CA PRO A 80 20.61 -5.63 11.91
C PRO A 80 19.21 -5.73 12.49
N ILE A 81 18.49 -6.81 12.18
CA ILE A 81 17.09 -7.00 12.59
C ILE A 81 17.09 -6.97 14.11
N SER A 82 16.81 -5.80 14.68
CA SER A 82 16.46 -5.68 16.08
C SER A 82 15.26 -6.60 16.27
N PRO A 83 15.29 -7.52 17.24
CA PRO A 83 14.16 -8.41 17.46
C PRO A 83 12.91 -7.54 17.63
N TYR A 84 11.81 -7.94 17.01
CA TYR A 84 10.54 -7.24 17.13
C TYR A 84 9.40 -8.22 17.34
N VAL A 85 8.35 -7.76 18.00
CA VAL A 85 7.08 -8.46 18.12
C VAL A 85 6.13 -7.90 17.06
N LEU A 86 5.71 -8.74 16.12
CA LEU A 86 4.71 -8.39 15.12
C LEU A 86 3.29 -8.55 15.71
N VAL A 87 2.46 -7.52 15.56
CA VAL A 87 1.07 -7.53 16.02
C VAL A 87 0.15 -7.14 14.87
N PRO A 88 -0.59 -8.10 14.30
CA PRO A 88 -1.68 -7.80 13.39
C PRO A 88 -2.82 -7.07 14.12
N VAL A 89 -3.33 -5.98 13.53
CA VAL A 89 -4.38 -5.16 14.14
C VAL A 89 -5.57 -4.95 13.21
N ASP A 90 -6.75 -4.92 13.80
CA ASP A 90 -8.06 -4.73 13.14
C ASP A 90 -8.88 -3.60 13.79
N PHE A 91 -8.24 -2.78 14.65
CA PHE A 91 -8.83 -1.71 15.45
C PHE A 91 -9.90 -2.16 16.47
N SER A 92 -10.05 -3.45 16.70
CA SER A 92 -10.90 -3.97 17.77
C SER A 92 -10.28 -3.75 19.16
N ALA A 93 -11.11 -3.87 20.20
CA ALA A 93 -10.62 -3.88 21.57
C ALA A 93 -9.68 -5.06 21.86
N TYR A 94 -9.72 -6.12 21.05
CA TYR A 94 -8.83 -7.28 21.18
C TYR A 94 -7.44 -6.98 20.62
N SER A 95 -7.35 -6.33 19.45
CA SER A 95 -6.05 -5.92 18.89
C SER A 95 -5.35 -4.88 19.78
N LEU A 96 -6.10 -3.97 20.42
CA LEU A 96 -5.53 -3.07 21.43
C LEU A 96 -4.95 -3.84 22.63
N LYS A 97 -5.67 -4.85 23.15
CA LYS A 97 -5.15 -5.69 24.25
C LYS A 97 -3.91 -6.49 23.82
N ALA A 98 -3.90 -7.02 22.60
CA ALA A 98 -2.77 -7.73 22.04
C ALA A 98 -1.55 -6.82 21.89
N ALA A 99 -1.73 -5.60 21.38
CA ALA A 99 -0.66 -4.60 21.27
C ALA A 99 -0.06 -4.23 22.64
N ARG A 100 -0.91 -4.00 23.65
CA ARG A 100 -0.45 -3.74 25.03
C ARG A 100 0.34 -4.91 25.63
N MET A 101 -0.09 -6.13 25.34
CA MET A 101 0.61 -7.34 25.77
C MET A 101 1.95 -7.48 25.05
N ALA A 102 1.99 -7.26 23.74
CA ALA A 102 3.19 -7.28 22.93
C ALA A 102 4.23 -6.26 23.39
N ILE A 103 3.82 -5.04 23.76
CA ILE A 103 4.72 -4.02 24.32
C ILE A 103 5.40 -4.51 25.60
N LYS A 104 4.66 -5.17 26.50
CA LYS A 104 5.23 -5.75 27.73
C LYS A 104 6.23 -6.85 27.41
N PHE A 105 5.88 -7.78 26.52
CA PHE A 105 6.80 -8.83 26.08
C PHE A 105 8.04 -8.28 25.38
N ALA A 106 7.87 -7.28 24.52
CA ALA A 106 8.96 -6.66 23.78
C ALA A 106 9.95 -5.97 24.72
N ALA A 107 9.47 -5.30 25.77
CA ALA A 107 10.33 -4.72 26.80
C ALA A 107 11.20 -5.78 27.51
N ASP A 108 10.62 -6.91 27.88
CA ASP A 108 11.34 -8.02 28.52
C ASP A 108 12.39 -8.64 27.58
N LEU A 109 12.07 -8.70 26.28
CA LEU A 109 12.93 -9.25 25.23
C LEU A 109 13.94 -8.23 24.66
N LYS A 110 13.91 -6.97 25.10
CA LYS A 110 14.67 -5.85 24.51
C LYS A 110 14.45 -5.75 23.00
N ALA A 111 13.19 -5.87 22.60
CA ALA A 111 12.70 -5.90 21.24
C ALA A 111 11.82 -4.67 20.95
N GLY A 112 11.64 -4.35 19.67
CA GLY A 112 10.62 -3.40 19.21
C GLY A 112 9.24 -4.05 19.06
N VAL A 113 8.23 -3.24 18.77
CA VAL A 113 6.89 -3.71 18.39
C VAL A 113 6.55 -3.14 17.02
N THR A 114 6.10 -4.00 16.11
CA THR A 114 5.50 -3.55 14.85
C THR A 114 4.01 -3.86 14.85
N LEU A 115 3.17 -2.82 14.71
CA LEU A 115 1.75 -3.01 14.43
C LEU A 115 1.55 -3.08 12.92
N LEU A 116 0.88 -4.12 12.45
CA LEU A 116 0.58 -4.35 11.05
C LEU A 116 -0.93 -4.33 10.84
N HIS A 117 -1.43 -3.36 10.09
CA HIS A 117 -2.80 -3.38 9.56
C HIS A 117 -2.78 -3.74 8.09
N THR A 118 -3.70 -4.62 7.71
CA THR A 118 -3.87 -5.08 6.33
C THR A 118 -5.29 -4.81 5.88
N TYR A 119 -5.45 -4.26 4.68
CA TYR A 119 -6.77 -4.00 4.12
C TYR A 119 -6.88 -4.59 2.71
N TYR A 120 -8.10 -5.03 2.40
CA TYR A 120 -8.45 -5.46 1.05
C TYR A 120 -8.78 -4.24 0.21
N SER A 121 -8.12 -4.11 -0.93
CA SER A 121 -8.64 -3.31 -2.02
C SER A 121 -9.76 -4.09 -2.74
N PRO A 122 -10.91 -3.47 -3.08
CA PRO A 122 -12.02 -4.14 -3.76
C PRO A 122 -11.67 -4.70 -5.15
N ILE A 123 -10.47 -4.45 -5.67
CA ILE A 123 -9.93 -5.21 -6.82
C ILE A 123 -9.90 -6.72 -6.53
N TYR A 124 -9.82 -7.14 -5.26
CA TYR A 124 -9.89 -8.55 -4.83
C TYR A 124 -11.31 -9.13 -4.72
N ALA A 125 -12.37 -8.31 -4.78
CA ALA A 125 -13.77 -8.79 -4.72
C ALA A 125 -14.29 -9.33 -6.07
N GLY A 126 -13.45 -9.39 -7.11
CA GLY A 126 -13.79 -9.88 -8.45
C GLY A 126 -13.94 -11.42 -8.58
N GLY A 127 -14.07 -12.15 -7.47
CA GLY A 127 -14.23 -13.61 -7.46
C GLY A 127 -15.68 -14.12 -7.44
N LEU A 128 -16.69 -13.23 -7.34
CA LEU A 128 -18.09 -13.65 -7.37
C LEU A 128 -18.58 -13.81 -8.81
N PRO A 129 -19.27 -14.92 -9.16
CA PRO A 129 -19.79 -15.13 -10.51
C PRO A 129 -20.72 -13.97 -10.89
N ILE A 130 -20.37 -13.31 -11.99
CA ILE A 130 -21.12 -12.21 -12.57
C ILE A 130 -22.48 -12.74 -13.02
N SER A 131 -23.50 -12.45 -12.24
CA SER A 131 -24.90 -12.60 -12.59
C SER A 131 -25.63 -11.40 -12.02
N ASP A 132 -25.68 -10.36 -12.85
CA ASP A 132 -26.44 -9.13 -12.72
C ASP A 132 -25.93 -8.07 -11.72
N ALA A 133 -25.50 -6.96 -12.34
CA ALA A 133 -25.58 -5.59 -11.85
C ALA A 133 -24.62 -5.16 -10.72
N PHE A 134 -23.37 -4.81 -11.08
CA PHE A 134 -22.74 -3.63 -10.47
C PHE A 134 -22.04 -2.80 -11.54
N VAL A 135 -22.72 -1.72 -11.93
CA VAL A 135 -22.07 -0.51 -12.41
C VAL A 135 -21.08 -0.09 -11.33
N PHE A 136 -19.78 -0.04 -11.65
CA PHE A 136 -18.82 0.70 -10.84
C PHE A 136 -19.23 2.17 -10.91
N ASP A 137 -20.05 2.60 -9.96
CA ASP A 137 -20.52 3.96 -9.77
C ASP A 137 -19.40 4.78 -9.08
N GLU A 138 -19.16 6.02 -9.52
CA GLU A 138 -18.20 6.97 -8.91
C GLU A 138 -18.44 7.12 -7.39
N HIS A 139 -19.67 6.86 -6.93
CA HIS A 139 -20.02 6.80 -5.53
C HIS A 139 -19.23 5.75 -4.72
N ASN A 140 -18.90 4.61 -5.35
CA ASN A 140 -18.18 3.51 -4.71
C ASN A 140 -16.68 3.83 -4.52
N GLU A 141 -16.07 4.58 -5.45
CA GLU A 141 -14.68 5.03 -5.32
C GLU A 141 -14.52 6.04 -4.17
N GLN A 142 -15.43 7.01 -4.06
CA GLN A 142 -15.40 7.99 -2.96
C GLN A 142 -15.65 7.34 -1.60
N ALA A 143 -16.55 6.34 -1.54
CA ALA A 143 -16.79 5.57 -0.32
C ALA A 143 -15.54 4.77 0.10
N MET A 144 -14.83 4.18 -0.86
CA MET A 144 -13.58 3.47 -0.62
C MET A 144 -12.46 4.39 -0.11
N HIS A 145 -12.24 5.54 -0.75
CA HIS A 145 -11.26 6.53 -0.28
C HIS A 145 -11.54 6.94 1.16
N LYS A 146 -12.80 7.23 1.49
CA LYS A 146 -13.22 7.56 2.86
C LYS A 146 -12.94 6.42 3.84
N GLN A 147 -13.13 5.18 3.42
CA GLN A 147 -12.86 4.02 4.27
C GLN A 147 -11.36 3.85 4.54
N ILE A 148 -10.50 4.03 3.53
CA ILE A 148 -9.03 3.97 3.70
C ILE A 148 -8.55 5.12 4.58
N GLU A 149 -9.05 6.34 4.35
CA GLU A 149 -8.76 7.49 5.21
C GLU A 149 -9.20 7.24 6.66
N GLN A 150 -10.35 6.61 6.86
CA GLN A 150 -10.83 6.23 8.18
C GLN A 150 -9.91 5.19 8.84
N MET A 151 -9.43 4.20 8.08
CA MET A 151 -8.48 3.20 8.58
C MET A 151 -7.14 3.85 8.99
N HIS A 152 -6.62 4.80 8.20
CA HIS A 152 -5.44 5.57 8.58
C HIS A 152 -5.64 6.35 9.88
N LYS A 153 -6.78 7.04 10.02
CA LYS A 153 -7.14 7.76 11.27
C LYS A 153 -7.25 6.81 12.47
N GLN A 154 -7.81 5.62 12.27
CA GLN A 154 -7.88 4.61 13.33
C GLN A 154 -6.48 4.10 13.73
N MET A 155 -5.58 3.96 12.76
CA MET A 155 -4.20 3.57 13.02
C MET A 155 -3.43 4.65 13.79
N GLU A 156 -3.56 5.92 13.41
CA GLU A 156 -2.98 7.06 14.14
C GLU A 156 -3.55 7.18 15.57
N ALA A 157 -4.86 6.96 15.73
CA ALA A 157 -5.50 6.97 17.05
C ALA A 157 -4.96 5.85 17.95
N LEU A 158 -4.79 4.65 17.40
CA LEU A 158 -4.21 3.51 18.11
C LEU A 158 -2.75 3.78 18.51
N GLU A 159 -1.94 4.31 17.60
CA GLU A 159 -0.56 4.70 17.88
C GLU A 159 -0.49 5.76 18.99
N THR A 160 -1.32 6.79 18.89
CA THR A 160 -1.40 7.88 19.87
C THR A 160 -1.79 7.34 21.24
N GLN A 161 -2.77 6.45 21.30
CA GLN A 161 -3.21 5.82 22.54
C GLN A 161 -2.08 5.02 23.20
N LEU A 162 -1.36 4.20 22.43
CA LEU A 162 -0.25 3.40 22.97
C LEU A 162 0.94 4.27 23.40
N LYS A 163 1.24 5.34 22.66
CA LYS A 163 2.27 6.31 23.05
C LYS A 163 1.89 7.06 24.34
N ALA A 164 0.63 7.44 24.50
CA ALA A 164 0.13 8.03 25.74
C ALA A 164 0.24 7.03 26.91
N ASP A 165 -0.19 5.79 26.73
CA ASP A 165 -0.07 4.72 27.74
C ASP A 165 1.40 4.54 28.20
N MET A 166 2.37 4.64 27.27
CA MET A 166 3.81 4.60 27.57
C MET A 166 4.30 5.87 28.30
N ALA A 167 3.85 7.05 27.89
CA ALA A 167 4.21 8.31 28.53
C ALA A 167 3.68 8.43 29.97
N GLU A 168 2.50 7.87 30.23
CA GLU A 168 1.88 7.77 31.56
C GLU A 168 2.50 6.66 32.44
N ASN A 169 3.54 5.95 31.95
CA ASN A 169 4.17 4.80 32.59
C ASN A 169 3.21 3.62 32.89
N THR A 170 2.08 3.52 32.18
CA THR A 170 1.20 2.35 32.27
C THR A 170 1.70 1.17 31.42
N LEU A 171 2.52 1.47 30.40
CA LEU A 171 3.28 0.53 29.58
C LEU A 171 4.77 0.87 29.59
N PRO A 172 5.66 -0.13 29.47
CA PRO A 172 7.10 0.12 29.34
C PRO A 172 7.41 0.81 28.00
N PRO A 173 8.44 1.68 27.95
CA PRO A 173 8.86 2.31 26.71
C PRO A 173 9.52 1.28 25.78
N VAL A 174 9.00 1.14 24.57
CA VAL A 174 9.56 0.31 23.50
C VAL A 174 9.51 1.07 22.18
N GLU A 175 10.37 0.69 21.24
CA GLU A 175 10.28 1.18 19.86
C GLU A 175 8.98 0.68 19.23
N LEU A 176 8.12 1.59 18.79
CA LEU A 176 6.84 1.27 18.16
C LEU A 176 6.89 1.68 16.69
N THR A 177 6.75 0.70 15.81
CA THR A 177 6.65 0.89 14.36
C THR A 177 5.25 0.57 13.88
N ILE A 178 4.73 1.36 12.94
CA ILE A 178 3.41 1.17 12.35
C ILE A 178 3.58 0.82 10.87
N LYS A 179 2.88 -0.21 10.41
CA LYS A 179 2.84 -0.65 9.01
C LYS A 179 1.41 -0.83 8.55
N PHE A 180 1.13 -0.27 7.38
CA PHE A 180 -0.16 -0.38 6.70
C PHE A 180 0.10 -1.01 5.35
N ARG A 181 -0.56 -2.14 5.05
CA ARG A 181 -0.31 -2.92 3.82
C ARG A 181 -1.63 -3.25 3.13
N GLU A 182 -1.61 -3.16 1.81
CA GLU A 182 -2.69 -3.67 0.98
C GLU A 182 -2.48 -5.17 0.73
N GLY A 183 -3.54 -5.98 0.87
CA GLY A 183 -3.52 -7.40 0.51
C GLY A 183 -4.27 -8.29 1.49
N VAL A 184 -4.19 -9.60 1.22
CA VAL A 184 -4.76 -10.65 2.08
C VAL A 184 -4.03 -10.64 3.43
N PRO A 185 -4.71 -10.48 4.58
CA PRO A 185 -4.09 -10.39 5.89
C PRO A 185 -3.10 -11.52 6.17
N GLU A 186 -3.50 -12.77 5.90
CA GLU A 186 -2.70 -13.96 6.15
C GLU A 186 -1.37 -13.93 5.39
N GLU A 187 -1.40 -13.52 4.12
CA GLU A 187 -0.20 -13.43 3.28
C GLU A 187 0.72 -12.29 3.72
N GLN A 188 0.15 -11.14 4.05
CA GLN A 188 0.92 -9.99 4.51
C GLN A 188 1.56 -10.24 5.87
N ILE A 189 0.87 -10.94 6.79
CA ILE A 189 1.42 -11.34 8.08
C ILE A 189 2.59 -12.30 7.89
N LEU A 190 2.44 -13.32 7.03
CA LEU A 190 3.51 -14.30 6.73
C LEU A 190 4.72 -13.66 6.04
N THR A 191 4.50 -12.66 5.19
CA THR A 191 5.58 -11.97 4.48
C THR A 191 6.41 -11.10 5.44
N TYR A 192 5.78 -10.61 6.52
CA TYR A 192 6.41 -9.72 7.48
C TYR A 192 6.97 -10.45 8.72
N SER A 193 6.68 -11.75 8.89
CA SER A 193 7.17 -12.59 9.99
C SER A 193 8.50 -13.27 9.68
#